data_AF-A0A4Y2UT69-F1
#
_entry.id   AF-A0A4Y2UT69-F1
#
_cell.length_a   1.000
_cell.length_b   1.000
_cell.length_c   1.000
_cell.angle_alpha   90.00
_cell.angle_beta   90.00
_cell.angle_gamma   90.00
#
_symmetry.space_group_name_H-M   'P 1'
#
loop_
_entity.id
_entity.type
_entity.pdbx_description
1 polymer ?
#
loop_
_entity_poly.entity_id
_entity_poly.type
_entity_poly.pdbx_seq_one_letter_code
_entity_poly.pdbx_strand_id
1 'polypeptide(L)'
;MKLTELLDVYLLYVSAELPDPIADPTLFQIITRCKIHGPCGTLNPNTIYPKQYPKEFREKTEENVNEYPMYQRKCTESVRVGRRDLDNRWVVPYNPWLSKKFNAPINVEVCVSIKSVKYLYKCVYKGHDAASIRFDNENTLDHDEILSFLDGRYISAPAAMWRLNEFNLSEKSHTVVRLAVHLPVQQAVYQDGQEEEAVATLTAGFALNKND
;
A
#
# COMPACT_ATOMS: atom_id res chain seq x y z
N MET A 1 23.09 -12.16 -8.94
CA MET A 1 22.72 -12.16 -7.51
C MET A 1 21.55 -13.11 -7.35
N LYS A 2 21.71 -14.20 -6.59
CA LYS A 2 20.62 -15.17 -6.40
C LYS A 2 19.60 -14.58 -5.43
N LEU A 3 18.29 -14.76 -5.67
CA LEU A 3 17.22 -14.19 -4.81
C LEU A 3 17.40 -14.55 -3.32
N THR A 4 17.99 -15.72 -3.04
CA THR A 4 18.30 -16.19 -1.69
C THR A 4 19.28 -15.28 -0.93
N GLU A 5 20.28 -14.71 -1.61
CA GLU A 5 21.25 -13.77 -1.00
C GLU A 5 20.60 -12.43 -0.67
N LEU A 6 19.60 -12.01 -1.45
CA LEU A 6 18.81 -10.81 -1.20
C LEU A 6 17.96 -10.95 0.06
N LEU A 7 17.33 -12.12 0.27
CA LEU A 7 16.50 -12.35 1.45
C LEU A 7 17.32 -12.21 2.73
N ASP A 8 18.49 -12.87 2.80
CA ASP A 8 19.39 -12.84 3.95
C ASP A 8 19.84 -11.40 4.31
N VAL A 9 20.09 -10.55 3.31
CA VAL A 9 20.41 -9.13 3.55
C VAL A 9 19.21 -8.39 4.14
N TYR A 10 17.99 -8.64 3.67
CA TYR A 10 16.80 -7.99 4.25
C TYR A 10 16.46 -8.48 5.65
N LEU A 11 16.79 -9.73 6.00
CA LEU A 11 16.62 -10.26 7.36
C LEU A 11 17.43 -9.47 8.39
N LEU A 12 18.53 -8.84 7.99
CA LEU A 12 19.32 -7.99 8.87
C LEU A 12 18.59 -6.71 9.29
N TYR A 13 17.65 -6.23 8.47
CA TYR A 13 17.04 -4.90 8.63
C TYR A 13 15.59 -4.94 9.09
N VAL A 14 14.92 -6.08 9.10
CA VAL A 14 13.51 -6.20 9.52
C VAL A 14 13.38 -7.28 10.60
N SER A 15 12.80 -6.89 11.73
CA SER A 15 12.46 -7.79 12.83
C SER A 15 10.95 -7.81 13.06
N ALA A 16 10.44 -8.96 13.49
CA ALA A 16 9.07 -9.13 13.96
C ALA A 16 9.04 -9.71 15.38
N GLU A 17 10.08 -9.42 16.17
CA GLU A 17 10.26 -9.91 17.54
C GLU A 17 10.30 -8.74 18.53
N LEU A 18 9.90 -9.00 19.77
CA LEU A 18 10.07 -8.08 20.88
C LEU A 18 11.57 -7.87 21.14
N PRO A 19 12.05 -6.61 21.21
CA PRO A 19 13.40 -6.32 21.64
C PRO A 19 13.66 -6.83 23.06
N ASP A 20 14.93 -7.07 23.39
CA ASP A 20 15.30 -7.35 24.76
C ASP A 20 15.08 -6.09 25.63
N PRO A 21 14.26 -6.15 26.69
CA PRO A 21 13.94 -4.99 27.53
C PRO A 21 15.11 -4.53 28.39
N ILE A 22 16.13 -5.36 28.60
CA ILE A 22 17.35 -5.05 29.35
C ILE A 22 18.41 -4.49 28.41
N ALA A 23 18.66 -5.14 27.27
CA ALA A 23 19.69 -4.72 26.34
C ALA A 23 19.30 -3.45 25.55
N ASP A 24 18.01 -3.28 25.23
CA ASP A 24 17.50 -2.14 24.46
C ASP A 24 16.12 -1.65 24.94
N PRO A 25 16.06 -1.07 26.16
CA PRO A 25 14.81 -0.64 26.77
C PRO A 25 14.07 0.41 25.94
N THR A 26 14.80 1.29 25.25
CA THR A 26 14.21 2.34 24.41
C THR A 26 13.48 1.74 23.21
N LEU A 27 14.10 0.80 22.50
CA LEU A 27 13.41 0.12 21.40
C LEU A 27 12.23 -0.67 21.93
N PHE A 28 12.41 -1.41 23.02
CA PHE A 28 11.33 -2.19 23.63
C PHE A 28 10.09 -1.32 23.92
N GLN A 29 10.26 -0.13 24.51
CA GLN A 29 9.16 0.80 24.76
C GLN A 29 8.49 1.29 23.47
N ILE A 30 9.27 1.60 22.43
CA ILE A 30 8.72 2.04 21.13
C ILE A 30 7.89 0.91 20.50
N ILE A 31 8.45 -0.30 20.44
CA ILE A 31 7.81 -1.46 19.80
C ILE A 31 6.55 -1.88 20.55
N THR A 32 6.61 -1.98 21.87
CA THR A 32 5.44 -2.32 22.69
C THR A 32 4.32 -1.28 22.61
N ARG A 33 4.67 0.00 22.40
CA ARG A 33 3.71 1.09 22.24
C ARG A 33 3.04 1.10 20.86
N CYS A 34 3.79 0.85 19.77
CA CYS A 34 3.31 1.17 18.42
C CYS A 34 3.45 0.05 17.37
N LYS A 35 4.07 -1.07 17.71
CA LYS A 35 4.28 -2.24 16.83
C LYS A 35 3.60 -3.50 17.32
N ILE A 36 2.64 -3.37 18.21
CA ILE A 36 1.79 -4.48 18.64
C ILE A 36 0.48 -4.37 17.88
N HIS A 37 0.14 -5.44 17.16
CA HIS A 37 -1.16 -5.53 16.52
C HIS A 37 -2.25 -5.63 17.60
N GLY A 38 -3.32 -4.85 17.44
CA GLY A 38 -4.49 -4.95 18.30
C GLY A 38 -5.24 -6.27 18.10
N PRO A 39 -6.16 -6.65 19.02
CA PRO A 39 -6.98 -7.83 18.85
C PRO A 39 -7.80 -7.72 17.56
N CYS A 40 -7.66 -8.72 16.68
CA CYS A 40 -8.40 -8.81 15.42
C CYS A 40 -8.86 -10.25 15.15
N GLY A 41 -9.84 -10.43 14.27
CA GLY A 41 -10.34 -11.77 13.90
C GLY A 41 -11.24 -12.37 14.99
N THR A 42 -10.97 -13.60 15.43
CA THR A 42 -11.81 -14.30 16.42
C THR A 42 -11.88 -13.61 17.77
N LEU A 43 -10.84 -12.86 18.14
CA LEU A 43 -10.77 -12.08 19.38
C LEU A 43 -11.50 -10.74 19.28
N ASN A 44 -11.88 -10.30 18.07
CA ASN A 44 -12.74 -9.15 17.82
C ASN A 44 -13.48 -9.30 16.47
N PRO A 45 -14.65 -9.97 16.45
CA PRO A 45 -15.34 -10.34 15.21
C PRO A 45 -15.82 -9.15 14.37
N ASN A 46 -15.88 -7.95 14.95
CA ASN A 46 -16.25 -6.73 14.22
C ASN A 46 -15.11 -6.17 13.35
N THR A 47 -13.92 -6.77 13.41
CA THR A 47 -12.75 -6.32 12.66
C THR A 47 -12.46 -7.30 11.52
N ILE A 48 -13.01 -7.01 10.34
CA ILE A 48 -12.67 -7.72 9.08
C ILE A 48 -11.25 -7.29 8.67
N TYR A 49 -10.23 -7.79 9.36
CA TYR A 49 -8.84 -7.45 9.06
C TYR A 49 -8.12 -8.59 8.34
N PRO A 50 -7.53 -8.33 7.16
CA PRO A 50 -6.91 -9.36 6.32
C PRO A 50 -5.54 -9.84 6.83
N LYS A 51 -4.97 -9.21 7.88
CA LYS A 51 -3.58 -9.45 8.30
C LYS A 51 -3.40 -10.64 9.25
N GLN A 52 -4.46 -11.33 9.67
CA GLN A 52 -4.45 -12.61 10.42
C GLN A 52 -3.42 -12.66 11.56
N TYR A 53 -3.68 -11.90 12.63
CA TYR A 53 -2.95 -12.02 13.90
C TYR A 53 -3.79 -12.83 14.92
N PRO A 54 -3.16 -13.59 15.82
CA PRO A 54 -1.72 -13.78 16.00
C PRO A 54 -1.08 -14.60 14.86
N LYS A 55 0.20 -14.32 14.56
CA LYS A 55 0.99 -15.10 13.59
C LYS A 55 1.56 -16.37 14.22
N GLU A 56 1.92 -17.36 13.41
CA GLU A 56 2.61 -18.56 13.89
C GLU A 56 4.05 -18.26 14.30
N PHE A 57 4.57 -19.04 15.25
CA PHE A 57 5.99 -19.02 15.58
C PHE A 57 6.80 -19.67 14.46
N ARG A 58 7.98 -19.11 14.19
CA ARG A 58 8.89 -19.57 13.15
C ARG A 58 10.34 -19.34 13.55
N GLU A 59 11.16 -20.37 13.37
CA GLU A 59 12.59 -20.32 13.69
C GLU A 59 13.40 -19.48 12.71
N LYS A 60 12.95 -19.35 11.46
CA LYS A 60 13.61 -18.53 10.44
C LYS A 60 12.57 -17.86 9.56
N THR A 61 12.96 -16.75 8.94
CA THR A 61 12.13 -16.10 7.94
C THR A 61 12.14 -16.93 6.66
N GLU A 62 10.95 -17.18 6.12
CA GLU A 62 10.77 -17.97 4.90
C GLU A 62 10.08 -17.15 3.82
N GLU A 63 10.41 -17.47 2.56
CA GLU A 63 9.71 -16.92 1.41
C GLU A 63 8.27 -17.44 1.36
N ASN A 64 7.34 -16.54 1.02
CA ASN A 64 6.00 -16.91 0.64
C ASN A 64 5.80 -16.46 -0.80
N VAL A 65 5.92 -17.42 -1.74
CA VAL A 65 5.97 -17.20 -3.19
C VAL A 65 4.82 -16.33 -3.70
N ASN A 66 3.67 -16.35 -3.02
CA ASN A 66 2.46 -15.63 -3.45
C ASN A 66 1.99 -14.55 -2.48
N GLU A 67 2.72 -14.24 -1.40
CA GLU A 67 2.33 -13.24 -0.40
C GLU A 67 3.54 -12.45 0.15
N TYR A 68 3.43 -11.97 1.39
CA TYR A 68 4.52 -11.32 2.11
C TYR A 68 5.40 -12.37 2.79
N PRO A 69 6.71 -12.10 2.98
CA PRO A 69 7.61 -13.01 3.70
C PRO A 69 7.07 -13.35 5.09
N MET A 70 7.27 -14.60 5.48
CA MET A 70 6.86 -15.10 6.79
C MET A 70 8.02 -14.91 7.75
N TYR A 71 8.03 -13.78 8.46
CA TYR A 71 9.11 -13.40 9.37
C TYR A 71 9.33 -14.38 10.52
N GLN A 72 10.59 -14.53 10.91
CA GLN A 72 11.01 -15.21 12.13
C GLN A 72 10.30 -14.63 13.36
N ARG A 73 9.78 -15.53 14.19
CA ARG A 73 9.09 -15.25 15.45
C ARG A 73 9.39 -16.39 16.42
N LYS A 74 10.42 -16.25 17.24
CA LYS A 74 10.78 -17.27 18.23
C LYS A 74 9.73 -17.36 19.33
N CYS A 75 9.46 -18.59 19.79
CA CYS A 75 8.66 -18.84 20.97
C CYS A 75 9.51 -18.50 22.21
N THR A 76 9.31 -17.29 22.74
CA THR A 76 9.97 -16.77 23.94
C THR A 76 8.92 -16.49 25.01
N GLU A 77 9.36 -16.23 26.24
CA GLU A 77 8.44 -15.87 27.32
C GLU A 77 7.63 -14.61 26.96
N SER A 78 6.33 -14.66 27.25
CA SER A 78 5.46 -13.51 27.03
C SER A 78 5.80 -12.39 28.00
N VAL A 79 5.84 -11.15 27.51
CA VAL A 79 6.07 -9.97 28.33
C VAL A 79 4.76 -9.27 28.66
N ARG A 80 4.55 -8.95 29.95
CA ARG A 80 3.39 -8.20 30.40
C ARG A 80 3.54 -6.71 30.05
N VAL A 81 2.69 -6.22 29.17
CA VAL A 81 2.62 -4.80 28.78
C VAL A 81 1.24 -4.26 29.15
N GLY A 82 1.18 -3.50 30.25
CA GLY A 82 -0.08 -3.04 30.83
C GLY A 82 -0.89 -4.22 31.39
N ARG A 83 -2.09 -4.44 30.84
CA ARG A 83 -3.00 -5.53 31.25
C ARG A 83 -2.95 -6.75 30.33
N ARG A 84 -1.99 -6.81 29.41
CA ARG A 84 -1.91 -7.84 28.37
C ARG A 84 -0.57 -8.53 28.42
N ASP A 85 -0.58 -9.85 28.28
CA ASP A 85 0.61 -10.66 28.09
C ASP A 85 0.84 -10.78 26.57
N LEU A 86 1.98 -10.25 26.11
CA LEU A 86 2.32 -10.14 24.69
C LEU A 86 3.47 -11.08 24.36
N ASP A 87 3.38 -11.73 23.21
CA ASP A 87 4.46 -12.54 22.65
C ASP A 87 4.80 -12.06 21.23
N ASN A 88 5.82 -12.68 20.63
CA ASN A 88 6.28 -12.35 19.29
C ASN A 88 5.24 -12.56 18.20
N ARG A 89 4.12 -13.23 18.44
CA ARG A 89 3.07 -13.45 17.42
C ARG A 89 2.27 -12.20 17.10
N TRP A 90 2.30 -11.22 18.00
CA TRP A 90 1.55 -9.96 17.89
C TRP A 90 2.35 -8.81 17.32
N VAL A 91 3.66 -8.99 17.17
CA VAL A 91 4.56 -7.92 16.72
C VAL A 91 4.41 -7.71 15.22
N VAL A 92 4.17 -6.46 14.81
CA VAL A 92 4.15 -6.04 13.42
C VAL A 92 5.60 -5.83 12.96
N PRO A 93 6.01 -6.35 11.78
CA PRO A 93 7.37 -6.17 11.27
C PRO A 93 7.84 -4.71 11.26
N TYR A 94 9.07 -4.49 11.72
CA TYR A 94 9.66 -3.16 11.89
C TYR A 94 11.17 -3.18 11.63
N ASN A 95 11.74 -2.01 11.39
CA ASN A 95 13.19 -1.82 11.38
C ASN A 95 13.62 -1.16 12.71
N PRO A 96 14.52 -1.78 13.49
CA PRO A 96 14.97 -1.24 14.78
C PRO A 96 15.51 0.20 14.70
N TRP A 97 16.34 0.49 13.69
CA TRP A 97 16.97 1.78 13.52
C TRP A 97 15.97 2.88 13.15
N LEU A 98 15.08 2.63 12.18
CA LEU A 98 14.04 3.57 11.78
C LEU A 98 13.08 3.86 12.94
N SER A 99 12.71 2.82 13.69
CA SER A 99 11.80 2.94 14.83
C SER A 99 12.40 3.84 15.92
N LYS A 100 13.69 3.67 16.24
CA LYS A 100 14.41 4.55 17.18
C LYS A 100 14.54 5.97 16.65
N LYS A 101 15.02 6.11 15.41
CA LYS A 101 15.36 7.41 14.82
C LYS A 101 14.16 8.36 14.77
N PHE A 102 12.99 7.83 14.43
CA PHE A 102 11.79 8.64 14.21
C PHE A 102 10.76 8.53 15.34
N ASN A 103 10.93 7.60 16.29
CA ASN A 103 10.02 7.39 17.42
C ASN A 103 8.54 7.27 16.99
N ALA A 104 8.28 6.68 15.81
CA ALA A 104 7.01 6.71 15.11
C ALA A 104 6.55 5.29 14.69
N PRO A 105 5.25 5.06 14.45
CA PRO A 105 4.72 3.79 13.98
C PRO A 105 5.03 3.53 12.48
N ILE A 106 6.32 3.42 12.11
CA ILE A 106 6.74 3.14 10.73
C ILE A 106 6.70 1.63 10.44
N ASN A 107 5.74 1.17 9.64
CA ASN A 107 5.67 -0.24 9.25
C ASN A 107 6.66 -0.52 8.12
N VAL A 108 7.44 -1.58 8.23
CA VAL A 108 8.42 -1.98 7.22
C VAL A 108 8.07 -3.38 6.74
N GLU A 109 7.78 -3.52 5.45
CA GLU A 109 7.45 -4.80 4.83
C GLU A 109 8.38 -5.01 3.63
N VAL A 110 8.90 -6.23 3.49
CA VAL A 110 9.77 -6.61 2.37
C VAL A 110 8.87 -7.06 1.21
N CYS A 111 8.99 -6.37 0.08
CA CYS A 111 8.13 -6.58 -1.10
C CYS A 111 8.86 -7.47 -2.12
N VAL A 112 8.70 -8.80 -2.01
CA VAL A 112 9.31 -9.76 -2.94
C VAL A 112 8.31 -10.28 -3.98
N SER A 113 7.02 -10.37 -3.64
CA SER A 113 6.02 -10.97 -4.54
C SER A 113 5.39 -9.98 -5.53
N ILE A 114 4.90 -10.50 -6.65
CA ILE A 114 4.14 -9.72 -7.66
C ILE A 114 2.93 -9.03 -7.02
N LYS A 115 2.30 -9.64 -6.00
CA LYS A 115 1.20 -9.01 -5.25
C LYS A 115 1.67 -7.77 -4.47
N SER A 116 2.83 -7.84 -3.82
CA SER A 116 3.41 -6.69 -3.12
C SER A 116 3.77 -5.56 -4.09
N VAL A 117 4.33 -5.88 -5.25
CA VAL A 117 4.61 -4.88 -6.31
C VAL A 117 3.31 -4.26 -6.81
N LYS A 118 2.29 -5.06 -7.14
CA LYS A 118 0.97 -4.57 -7.54
C LYS A 118 0.35 -3.66 -6.47
N TYR A 119 0.55 -3.99 -5.20
CA TYR A 119 0.08 -3.16 -4.09
C TYR A 119 0.81 -1.81 -4.02
N LEU A 120 2.15 -1.79 -4.19
CA LEU A 120 2.92 -0.54 -4.26
C LEU A 120 2.44 0.34 -5.42
N TYR A 121 2.29 -0.23 -6.61
CA TYR A 121 1.73 0.48 -7.77
C TYR A 121 0.32 0.98 -7.44
N LYS A 122 -0.54 0.14 -6.87
CA LYS A 122 -1.87 0.58 -6.45
C LYS A 122 -1.80 1.76 -5.48
N CYS A 123 -0.86 1.81 -4.54
CA CYS A 123 -0.72 2.91 -3.59
C CYS A 123 -0.23 4.20 -4.27
N VAL A 124 0.76 4.12 -5.16
CA VAL A 124 1.26 5.27 -5.93
C VAL A 124 0.18 5.82 -6.87
N TYR A 125 -0.58 4.92 -7.51
CA TYR A 125 -1.60 5.27 -8.50
C TYR A 125 -3.02 5.30 -7.93
N LYS A 126 -3.23 5.19 -6.61
CA LYS A 126 -4.57 5.19 -5.98
C LYS A 126 -5.30 6.53 -6.14
N GLY A 127 -4.65 7.51 -6.74
CA GLY A 127 -5.07 8.89 -6.72
C GLY A 127 -4.59 9.55 -5.44
N HIS A 128 -4.37 10.85 -5.54
CA HIS A 128 -4.12 11.69 -4.38
C HIS A 128 -5.42 11.84 -3.61
N ASP A 129 -5.35 11.96 -2.28
CA ASP A 129 -6.54 12.30 -1.49
C ASP A 129 -7.11 13.61 -2.05
N ALA A 130 -8.35 13.55 -2.52
CA ALA A 130 -9.05 14.67 -3.11
C ALA A 130 -10.02 15.23 -2.08
N ALA A 131 -9.98 16.55 -1.88
CA ALA A 131 -10.92 17.28 -1.06
C ALA A 131 -11.70 18.21 -1.98
N SER A 132 -13.02 18.12 -1.94
CA SER A 132 -13.90 19.09 -2.59
C SER A 132 -14.45 20.02 -1.53
N ILE A 133 -14.25 21.33 -1.70
CA ILE A 133 -14.71 22.36 -0.79
C ILE A 133 -15.86 23.08 -1.50
N ARG A 134 -17.04 23.09 -0.89
CA ARG A 134 -18.20 23.85 -1.39
C ARG A 134 -18.24 25.21 -0.72
N PHE A 135 -18.40 26.27 -1.50
CA PHE A 135 -18.66 27.61 -1.01
C PHE A 135 -20.17 27.87 -1.07
N ASP A 136 -20.79 28.15 0.08
CA ASP A 136 -22.19 28.55 0.14
C ASP A 136 -22.26 30.09 0.09
N ASN A 137 -22.61 30.64 -1.08
CA ASN A 137 -22.94 32.05 -1.24
C ASN A 137 -24.46 32.23 -1.18
N GLU A 138 -25.01 32.56 -0.01
CA GLU A 138 -26.46 32.65 0.22
C GLU A 138 -27.15 33.86 -0.47
N ASN A 139 -26.42 34.75 -1.15
CA ASN A 139 -26.93 36.07 -1.57
C ASN A 139 -26.79 36.42 -3.06
N THR A 140 -26.55 35.45 -3.97
CA THR A 140 -26.43 35.72 -5.41
C THR A 140 -27.52 35.02 -6.21
N LEU A 141 -28.36 35.80 -6.91
CA LEU A 141 -29.40 35.31 -7.83
C LEU A 141 -28.84 34.62 -9.09
N ASP A 142 -27.55 34.82 -9.38
CA ASP A 142 -26.81 34.20 -10.47
C ASP A 142 -25.87 33.14 -9.87
N HIS A 143 -26.41 31.95 -9.63
CA HIS A 143 -25.69 30.83 -9.03
C HIS A 143 -24.97 30.02 -10.11
N ASP A 144 -23.66 30.21 -10.24
CA ASP A 144 -22.80 29.32 -11.00
C ASP A 144 -22.39 28.12 -10.13
N GLU A 145 -23.00 26.96 -10.40
CA GLU A 145 -22.72 25.70 -9.70
C GLU A 145 -21.25 25.30 -9.81
N ILE A 146 -20.56 25.62 -10.92
CA ILE A 146 -19.17 25.20 -11.16
C ILE A 146 -18.21 26.00 -10.28
N LEU A 147 -18.44 27.30 -10.11
CA LEU A 147 -17.61 28.16 -9.24
C LEU A 147 -17.85 27.90 -7.74
N SER A 148 -18.90 27.16 -7.41
CA SER A 148 -19.25 26.84 -6.03
C SER A 148 -18.40 25.71 -5.43
N PHE A 149 -17.58 25.02 -6.25
CA PHE A 149 -16.73 23.92 -5.81
C PHE A 149 -15.25 24.20 -6.09
N LEU A 150 -14.41 23.97 -5.08
CA LEU A 150 -12.96 23.90 -5.22
C LEU A 150 -12.50 22.48 -4.96
N ASP A 151 -12.03 21.82 -6.03
CA ASP A 151 -11.40 20.51 -5.94
C ASP A 151 -9.90 20.66 -5.69
N GLY A 152 -9.47 20.37 -4.47
CA GLY A 152 -8.08 20.24 -4.08
C GLY A 152 -7.60 18.79 -4.12
N ARG A 153 -6.33 18.58 -4.46
CA ARG A 153 -5.67 17.27 -4.32
C ARG A 153 -4.46 17.40 -3.42
N TYR A 154 -4.36 16.55 -2.40
CA TYR A 154 -3.20 16.49 -1.52
C TYR A 154 -1.98 15.99 -2.30
N ILE A 155 -0.90 16.77 -2.34
CA ILE A 155 0.38 16.33 -2.88
C ILE A 155 1.36 16.23 -1.72
N SER A 156 2.01 15.08 -1.55
CA SER A 156 3.00 14.91 -0.48
C SER A 156 4.22 15.81 -0.73
N ALA A 157 4.85 16.29 0.35
CA ALA A 157 6.06 17.13 0.28
C ALA A 157 7.15 16.60 -0.70
N PRO A 158 7.53 15.30 -0.69
CA PRO A 158 8.50 14.80 -1.65
C PRO A 158 7.99 14.82 -3.10
N ALA A 159 6.71 14.52 -3.34
CA ALA A 159 6.14 14.58 -4.70
C ALA A 159 6.02 16.02 -5.22
N ALA A 160 5.72 16.98 -4.34
CA ALA A 160 5.71 18.41 -4.66
C ALA A 160 7.10 18.91 -5.04
N MET A 161 8.11 18.58 -4.24
CA MET A 161 9.51 18.90 -4.55
C MET A 161 9.94 18.30 -5.89
N TRP A 162 9.59 17.04 -6.17
CA TRP A 162 9.91 16.38 -7.44
C TRP A 162 9.31 17.13 -8.64
N ARG A 163 8.05 17.58 -8.51
CA ARG A 163 7.36 18.38 -9.54
C ARG A 163 7.96 19.78 -9.71
N LEU A 164 8.27 20.46 -8.60
CA LEU A 164 8.88 21.79 -8.62
C LEU A 164 10.26 21.80 -9.29
N ASN A 165 11.00 20.70 -9.18
CA ASN A 165 12.28 20.52 -9.86
C ASN A 165 12.14 19.90 -11.27
N GLU A 166 10.90 19.77 -11.78
CA GLU A 166 10.60 19.23 -13.12
C GLU A 166 11.20 17.84 -13.40
N PHE A 167 11.40 17.04 -12.35
CA PHE A 167 11.91 15.69 -12.52
C PHE A 167 10.83 14.77 -13.07
N ASN A 168 11.23 13.86 -13.95
CA ASN A 168 10.36 12.80 -14.44
C ASN A 168 9.83 11.96 -13.27
N LEU A 169 8.51 11.96 -13.08
CA LEU A 169 7.83 11.22 -12.01
C LEU A 169 7.72 9.72 -12.30
N SER A 170 7.63 9.37 -13.57
CA SER A 170 7.60 7.98 -14.03
C SER A 170 8.15 7.91 -15.43
N GLU A 171 9.08 7.00 -15.65
CA GLU A 171 9.47 6.57 -16.98
C GLU A 171 8.70 5.28 -17.27
N LYS A 172 7.82 5.31 -18.27
CA LYS A 172 7.10 4.13 -18.74
C LYS A 172 7.75 3.73 -20.04
N SER A 173 8.33 2.53 -20.10
CA SER A 173 8.92 2.00 -21.32
C SER A 173 7.89 1.74 -22.42
N HIS A 174 6.62 1.53 -22.05
CA HIS A 174 5.54 1.21 -22.96
C HIS A 174 4.27 1.99 -22.60
N THR A 175 3.57 2.48 -23.61
CA THR A 175 2.26 3.13 -23.46
C THR A 175 1.18 2.07 -23.35
N VAL A 176 0.55 1.95 -22.18
CA VAL A 176 -0.62 1.08 -22.00
C VAL A 176 -1.88 1.87 -22.31
N VAL A 177 -2.50 1.58 -23.45
CA VAL A 177 -3.80 2.15 -23.84
C VAL A 177 -4.90 1.24 -23.31
N ARG A 178 -5.80 1.79 -22.48
CA ARG A 178 -6.97 1.07 -22.00
C ARG A 178 -8.04 1.09 -23.10
N LEU A 179 -8.17 0.00 -23.84
CA LEU A 179 -9.27 -0.18 -24.79
C LEU A 179 -10.60 -0.21 -24.03
N ALA A 180 -11.58 0.54 -24.52
CA ALA A 180 -12.94 0.45 -24.02
C ALA A 180 -13.57 -0.86 -24.53
N VAL A 181 -13.47 -1.92 -23.73
CA VAL A 181 -14.12 -3.19 -24.04
C VAL A 181 -15.56 -3.12 -23.55
N HIS A 182 -16.50 -2.93 -24.49
CA HIS A 182 -17.92 -3.01 -24.22
C HIS A 182 -18.42 -4.43 -24.46
N LEU A 183 -19.36 -4.90 -23.62
CA LEU A 183 -20.09 -6.13 -23.90
C LEU A 183 -20.97 -5.93 -25.15
N PRO A 184 -21.26 -7.01 -25.91
CA PRO A 184 -22.20 -6.92 -27.01
C PRO A 184 -23.51 -6.28 -26.52
N VAL A 185 -24.02 -5.29 -27.27
CA VAL A 185 -25.29 -4.58 -27.00
C VAL A 185 -25.26 -3.52 -25.86
N GLN A 186 -24.09 -3.11 -25.35
CA GLN A 186 -24.00 -1.94 -24.45
C GLN A 186 -23.33 -0.74 -25.13
N GLN A 187 -23.89 0.46 -24.88
CA GLN A 187 -23.62 1.73 -25.60
C GLN A 187 -22.14 2.03 -25.81
N ALA A 188 -21.76 2.12 -27.09
CA ALA A 188 -20.65 2.97 -27.52
C ALA A 188 -21.20 4.39 -27.66
N VAL A 189 -20.61 5.34 -26.94
CA VAL A 189 -20.91 6.76 -27.10
C VAL A 189 -19.96 7.29 -28.17
N TYR A 190 -20.50 7.61 -29.35
CA TYR A 190 -19.78 8.27 -30.44
C TYR A 190 -20.49 9.58 -30.78
N GLN A 191 -19.73 10.53 -31.32
CA GLN A 191 -20.33 11.71 -31.94
C GLN A 191 -20.90 11.33 -33.31
N ASP A 192 -22.04 11.93 -33.68
CA ASP A 192 -22.71 11.70 -34.97
C ASP A 192 -21.71 11.86 -36.13
N GLY A 193 -21.49 10.78 -36.90
CA GLY A 193 -20.58 10.76 -38.05
C GLY A 193 -19.23 10.07 -37.87
N GLN A 194 -18.87 9.57 -36.67
CA GLN A 194 -17.61 8.85 -36.42
C GLN A 194 -17.77 7.36 -36.07
N GLU A 195 -18.89 6.76 -36.48
CA GLU A 195 -19.28 5.40 -36.10
C GLU A 195 -18.31 4.33 -36.64
N GLU A 196 -17.80 4.49 -37.87
CA GLU A 196 -16.88 3.53 -38.50
C GLU A 196 -15.47 3.53 -37.88
N GLU A 197 -14.97 4.69 -37.43
CA GLU A 197 -13.65 4.82 -36.78
C GLU A 197 -13.59 4.11 -35.42
N ALA A 198 -14.68 4.17 -34.65
CA ALA A 198 -14.79 3.53 -33.35
C ALA A 198 -14.74 2.00 -33.45
N VAL A 199 -15.38 1.42 -34.50
CA VAL A 199 -15.40 -0.03 -34.75
C VAL A 199 -14.07 -0.53 -35.34
N ALA A 200 -13.42 0.27 -36.20
CA ALA A 200 -12.12 -0.06 -36.79
C ALA A 200 -11.01 -0.18 -35.72
N THR A 201 -11.04 0.68 -34.70
CA THR A 201 -10.02 0.72 -33.63
C THR A 201 -10.04 -0.54 -32.76
N LEU A 202 -11.22 -1.06 -32.45
CA LEU A 202 -11.39 -2.33 -31.71
C LEU A 202 -10.88 -3.51 -32.54
N THR A 203 -11.27 -3.58 -33.82
CA THR A 203 -10.95 -4.72 -34.71
C THR A 203 -9.45 -4.79 -35.04
N ALA A 204 -8.80 -3.65 -35.24
CA ALA A 204 -7.35 -3.59 -35.48
C ALA A 204 -6.53 -4.01 -34.24
N GLY A 205 -6.97 -3.66 -33.04
CA GLY A 205 -6.31 -4.04 -31.78
C GLY A 205 -6.30 -5.55 -31.54
N PHE A 206 -7.40 -6.25 -31.87
CA PHE A 206 -7.46 -7.72 -31.74
C PHE A 206 -6.57 -8.45 -32.77
N ALA A 207 -6.31 -7.86 -33.94
CA ALA A 207 -5.43 -8.45 -34.94
C ALA A 207 -3.94 -8.38 -34.55
N LEU A 208 -3.53 -7.31 -33.86
CA LEU A 208 -2.16 -7.13 -33.37
C LEU A 208 -1.81 -8.07 -32.21
N ASN A 209 -2.78 -8.43 -31.36
CA ASN A 209 -2.59 -9.36 -30.23
C ASN A 209 -2.70 -10.86 -30.60
N LYS A 210 -2.76 -11.22 -31.89
CA LYS A 210 -2.79 -12.64 -32.30
C LYS A 210 -1.42 -13.32 -32.28
N ASN A 211 -0.34 -12.54 -32.16
CA ASN A 211 1.04 -13.03 -32.25
C ASN A 211 1.85 -12.85 -30.96
N ASP A 212 1.20 -12.50 -29.84
CA ASP A 212 1.79 -12.49 -28.49
C ASP A 212 1.42 -13.74 -27.69
#